data_AF-M0L2W3-F1
#
_entry.id   AF-M0L2W3-F1
#
_cell.length_a   1.000
_cell.length_b   1.000
_cell.length_c   1.000
_cell.angle_alpha   90.00
_cell.angle_beta   90.00
_cell.angle_gamma   90.00
#
_symmetry.space_group_name_H-M   'P 1'
#
loop_
_entity.id
_entity.type
_entity.pdbx_description
1 polymer ?
#
loop_
_entity_poly.entity_id
_entity_poly.type
_entity_poly.pdbx_seq_one_letter_code
_entity_poly.pdbx_strand_id
1 'polypeptide(L)'
;MAVRPDSDAADRADTDSTEPQLRRTGRSSIRPTTVSERTPVRGVDVDPDTRCAHYHTDRDVVAFKFACCETYYPCFRCHEEVADHEAVPWPRARFDEPSVLCGVCRSEFAVPGYLEADYRCPSCDAAFNPGCAAHADLYFETDD
;
A
#
# COMPACT_ATOMS: atom_id res chain seq x y z
N MET A 1 64.67 42.39 48.18
CA MET A 1 63.72 41.34 47.75
C MET A 1 64.44 40.56 46.65
N ALA A 2 64.82 39.28 46.79
CA ALA A 2 64.01 38.11 47.18
C ALA A 2 62.84 37.94 46.18
N VAL A 3 62.67 36.84 45.43
CA VAL A 3 63.27 35.49 45.52
C VAL A 3 63.49 34.86 44.12
N ARG A 4 64.23 33.74 44.07
CA ARG A 4 64.43 32.80 42.94
C ARG A 4 63.21 31.81 42.83
N PRO A 5 63.23 30.71 42.04
CA PRO A 5 63.49 30.53 40.57
C PRO A 5 62.54 29.48 39.91
N ASP A 6 62.90 29.03 38.69
CA ASP A 6 62.66 27.69 38.06
C ASP A 6 61.19 27.24 37.87
N SER A 7 60.83 26.40 36.88
CA SER A 7 61.62 25.51 36.00
C SER A 7 61.23 25.72 34.50
N ASP A 8 61.33 24.83 33.50
CA ASP A 8 61.72 23.40 33.44
C ASP A 8 62.22 22.93 32.04
N ALA A 9 62.55 21.64 31.99
CA ALA A 9 62.80 20.70 30.90
C ALA A 9 61.79 20.72 29.72
N ALA A 10 62.14 20.43 28.46
CA ALA A 10 62.64 19.14 27.90
C ALA A 10 61.65 17.96 28.14
N ASP A 11 61.37 17.04 27.21
CA ASP A 11 62.09 16.61 26.00
C ASP A 11 61.13 16.03 24.92
N ARG A 12 61.65 15.60 23.76
CA ARG A 12 60.89 14.99 22.64
C ARG A 12 60.76 13.47 22.74
N ALA A 13 59.54 12.95 22.62
CA ALA A 13 59.21 11.56 22.28
C ALA A 13 57.71 11.52 21.87
N ASP A 14 57.19 10.62 21.03
CA ASP A 14 57.81 9.68 20.10
C ASP A 14 56.83 9.41 18.92
N THR A 15 57.27 8.68 17.90
CA THR A 15 56.48 8.39 16.68
C THR A 15 55.42 7.30 16.83
N ASP A 16 54.39 7.39 15.97
CA ASP A 16 53.63 6.31 15.32
C ASP A 16 52.97 5.20 16.19
N SER A 17 51.63 5.08 16.11
CA SER A 17 50.98 3.87 15.54
C SER A 17 49.44 3.82 15.63
N THR A 18 48.84 3.43 14.49
CA THR A 18 47.83 2.36 14.37
C THR A 18 46.46 2.46 15.07
N GLU A 19 45.46 2.81 14.25
CA GLU A 19 44.05 2.33 14.18
C GLU A 19 43.13 2.20 15.42
N PRO A 20 41.92 2.83 15.40
CA PRO A 20 40.91 2.64 16.44
C PRO A 20 40.11 1.33 16.26
N GLN A 21 40.36 0.35 17.13
CA GLN A 21 39.66 -0.94 17.08
C GLN A 21 38.16 -0.83 17.43
N LEU A 22 37.34 -1.22 16.45
CA LEU A 22 36.14 -2.07 16.59
C LEU A 22 35.15 -1.71 17.73
N ARG A 23 34.17 -0.86 17.42
CA ARG A 23 32.93 -0.79 18.22
C ARG A 23 32.23 -2.14 18.19
N ARG A 24 32.00 -2.70 19.38
CA ARG A 24 31.32 -4.00 19.57
C ARG A 24 29.93 -3.99 18.93
N THR A 25 29.67 -5.06 18.20
CA THR A 25 28.47 -5.36 17.42
C THR A 25 27.16 -4.97 18.12
N GLY A 26 26.35 -4.17 17.43
CA GLY A 26 24.95 -3.95 17.81
C GLY A 26 24.19 -5.27 17.74
N ARG A 27 23.47 -5.62 18.81
CA ARG A 27 22.55 -6.76 18.82
C ARG A 27 21.31 -6.41 17.99
N SER A 28 21.45 -6.50 16.66
CA SER A 28 20.34 -6.34 15.73
C SER A 28 19.30 -7.40 16.05
N SER A 29 18.24 -6.97 16.73
CA SER A 29 17.07 -7.80 16.96
C SER A 29 16.29 -7.82 15.66
N ILE A 30 16.69 -8.73 14.75
CA ILE A 30 15.91 -9.07 13.57
C ILE A 30 14.61 -9.68 14.08
N ARG A 31 13.61 -8.83 14.31
CA ARG A 31 12.22 -9.26 14.46
C ARG A 31 11.82 -9.90 13.14
N PRO A 32 11.06 -11.00 13.14
CA PRO A 32 10.52 -11.54 11.89
C PRO A 32 9.69 -10.44 11.23
N THR A 33 9.99 -10.11 9.99
CA THR A 33 9.09 -9.31 9.16
C THR A 33 7.88 -10.18 8.87
N THR A 34 6.82 -10.02 9.68
CA THR A 34 5.55 -10.71 9.46
C THR A 34 5.04 -10.33 8.07
N VAL A 35 4.60 -11.34 7.31
CA VAL A 35 4.24 -11.24 5.90
C VAL A 35 3.29 -10.06 5.67
N SER A 36 3.55 -9.24 4.65
CA SER A 36 2.57 -8.25 4.18
C SER A 36 1.36 -8.97 3.62
N GLU A 37 0.30 -9.04 4.42
CA GLU A 37 -1.00 -9.54 4.01
C GLU A 37 -1.58 -8.60 2.96
N ARG A 38 -1.59 -9.02 1.68
CA ARG A 38 -2.27 -8.29 0.62
C ARG A 38 -3.77 -8.31 0.91
N THR A 39 -4.43 -7.16 0.81
CA THR A 39 -5.90 -7.02 0.93
C THR A 39 -6.60 -8.12 0.10
N PRO A 40 -7.39 -9.01 0.71
CA PRO A 40 -7.92 -10.18 0.02
C PRO A 40 -8.97 -9.79 -1.02
N VAL A 41 -8.93 -10.44 -2.18
CA VAL A 41 -9.87 -10.24 -3.30
C VAL A 41 -10.47 -11.58 -3.67
N ARG A 42 -11.78 -11.64 -3.90
CA ARG A 42 -12.53 -12.85 -4.26
C ARG A 42 -13.13 -12.75 -5.66
N GLY A 43 -13.38 -13.88 -6.29
CA GLY A 43 -13.96 -13.97 -7.62
C GLY A 43 -13.49 -15.24 -8.36
N VAL A 44 -13.73 -15.28 -9.66
CA VAL A 44 -13.40 -16.42 -10.53
C VAL A 44 -12.10 -16.13 -11.28
N ASP A 45 -11.15 -17.06 -11.18
CA ASP A 45 -9.80 -16.99 -11.77
C ASP A 45 -9.11 -15.62 -11.57
N VAL A 46 -9.14 -15.13 -10.32
CA VAL A 46 -8.60 -13.81 -9.98
C VAL A 46 -7.07 -13.82 -9.99
N ASP A 47 -6.48 -12.94 -10.79
CA ASP A 47 -5.03 -12.79 -10.91
C ASP A 47 -4.44 -11.80 -9.86
N PRO A 48 -3.10 -11.68 -9.75
CA PRO A 48 -2.46 -10.79 -8.77
C PRO A 48 -2.80 -9.30 -8.94
N ASP A 49 -3.19 -8.90 -10.15
CA ASP A 49 -3.58 -7.53 -10.55
C ASP A 49 -5.11 -7.35 -10.54
N THR A 50 -5.84 -8.29 -9.92
CA THR A 50 -7.31 -8.32 -9.76
C THR A 50 -8.13 -8.46 -11.04
N ARG A 51 -7.54 -8.96 -12.13
CA ARG A 51 -8.30 -9.36 -13.34
C ARG A 51 -9.04 -10.67 -13.05
N CYS A 52 -10.12 -10.97 -13.77
CA CYS A 52 -10.96 -12.15 -13.53
C CYS A 52 -11.44 -12.82 -14.82
N ALA A 53 -12.02 -14.01 -14.72
CA ALA A 53 -12.59 -14.73 -15.87
C ALA A 53 -13.60 -13.90 -16.68
N HIS A 54 -14.36 -13.00 -16.05
CA HIS A 54 -15.37 -12.17 -16.71
C HIS A 54 -14.78 -10.95 -17.44
N TYR A 55 -13.73 -10.33 -16.88
CA TYR A 55 -13.08 -9.12 -17.39
C TYR A 55 -11.56 -9.20 -17.13
N HIS A 56 -10.77 -9.24 -18.22
CA HIS A 56 -9.33 -9.57 -18.16
C HIS A 56 -8.42 -8.73 -19.08
N THR A 57 -8.87 -7.56 -19.52
CA THR A 57 -8.00 -6.63 -20.26
C THR A 57 -6.91 -6.04 -19.35
N ASP A 58 -5.87 -5.44 -19.92
CA ASP A 58 -4.81 -4.75 -19.17
C ASP A 58 -5.29 -3.55 -18.32
N ARG A 59 -6.58 -3.19 -18.41
CA ARG A 59 -7.22 -2.11 -17.66
C ARG A 59 -8.19 -2.59 -16.58
N ASP A 60 -8.49 -3.88 -16.53
CA ASP A 60 -9.41 -4.49 -15.55
C ASP A 60 -8.68 -4.77 -14.23
N VAL A 61 -7.94 -3.77 -13.74
CA VAL A 61 -7.01 -3.85 -12.61
C VAL A 61 -7.52 -3.11 -11.37
N VAL A 62 -8.84 -3.16 -11.17
CA VAL A 62 -9.57 -2.56 -10.06
C VAL A 62 -10.47 -3.61 -9.43
N ALA A 63 -10.58 -3.62 -8.11
CA ALA A 63 -11.59 -4.37 -7.37
C ALA A 63 -12.43 -3.42 -6.50
N PHE A 64 -13.71 -3.72 -6.34
CA PHE A 64 -14.69 -2.93 -5.60
C PHE A 64 -15.16 -3.68 -4.35
N LYS A 65 -15.32 -2.96 -3.24
CA LYS A 65 -15.79 -3.47 -1.95
C LYS A 65 -17.31 -3.37 -1.90
N PHE A 66 -18.00 -4.49 -1.71
CA PHE A 66 -19.45 -4.51 -1.54
C PHE A 66 -19.84 -4.38 -0.06
N ALA A 67 -20.91 -3.65 0.21
CA ALA A 67 -21.30 -3.29 1.58
C ALA A 67 -21.91 -4.45 2.38
N CYS A 68 -22.49 -5.45 1.69
CA CYS A 68 -23.07 -6.65 2.28
C CYS A 68 -22.06 -7.54 3.03
N CYS A 69 -20.82 -7.62 2.55
CA CYS A 69 -19.80 -8.55 3.07
C CYS A 69 -18.40 -7.94 3.24
N GLU A 70 -18.25 -6.63 3.04
CA GLU A 70 -17.00 -5.88 3.16
C GLU A 70 -15.80 -6.48 2.40
N THR A 71 -16.07 -7.22 1.33
CA THR A 71 -15.06 -7.96 0.57
C THR A 71 -14.87 -7.34 -0.81
N TYR A 72 -13.62 -7.32 -1.28
CA TYR A 72 -13.26 -6.85 -2.61
C TYR A 72 -13.50 -7.92 -3.68
N TYR A 73 -14.13 -7.52 -4.78
CA TYR A 73 -14.33 -8.34 -5.98
C TYR A 73 -13.92 -7.57 -7.24
N PRO A 74 -13.30 -8.20 -8.26
CA PRO A 74 -12.96 -7.55 -9.54
C PRO A 74 -14.16 -6.92 -10.26
N CYS A 75 -15.33 -7.55 -10.14
CA CYS A 75 -16.55 -7.08 -10.75
C CYS A 75 -17.80 -7.63 -10.04
N PHE A 76 -18.97 -7.08 -10.36
CA PHE A 76 -20.24 -7.52 -9.81
C PHE A 76 -20.54 -9.00 -10.12
N ARG A 77 -20.20 -9.49 -11.33
CA ARG A 77 -20.37 -10.90 -11.71
C ARG A 77 -19.57 -11.87 -10.84
N CYS A 78 -18.37 -11.47 -10.43
CA CYS A 78 -17.57 -12.23 -9.48
C CYS A 78 -18.25 -12.32 -8.10
N HIS A 79 -18.97 -11.28 -7.67
CA HIS A 79 -19.78 -11.35 -6.45
C HIS A 79 -20.99 -12.28 -6.66
N GLU A 80 -21.78 -12.07 -7.73
CA GLU A 80 -22.96 -12.90 -8.07
C GLU A 80 -22.65 -14.40 -8.15
N GLU A 81 -21.45 -14.77 -8.62
CA GLU A 81 -21.05 -16.17 -8.83
C GLU A 81 -20.48 -16.85 -7.57
N VAL A 82 -19.84 -16.12 -6.65
CA VAL A 82 -19.11 -16.72 -5.50
C VAL A 82 -19.59 -16.30 -4.11
N ALA A 83 -20.57 -15.39 -4.01
CA ALA A 83 -21.18 -14.98 -2.75
C ALA A 83 -22.58 -15.59 -2.59
N ASP A 84 -22.87 -16.15 -1.41
CA ASP A 84 -24.16 -16.79 -1.10
C ASP A 84 -25.30 -15.78 -0.81
N HIS A 85 -25.20 -14.54 -1.29
CA HIS A 85 -26.14 -13.45 -1.00
C HIS A 85 -26.12 -12.37 -2.09
N GLU A 86 -27.16 -11.55 -2.13
CA GLU A 86 -27.30 -10.45 -3.10
C GLU A 86 -26.27 -9.34 -2.85
N ALA A 87 -25.80 -8.71 -3.93
CA ALA A 87 -24.86 -7.60 -3.86
C ALA A 87 -25.54 -6.35 -3.30
N VAL A 88 -24.87 -5.67 -2.37
CA VAL A 88 -25.27 -4.33 -1.89
C VAL A 88 -24.16 -3.34 -2.28
N PRO A 89 -24.46 -2.33 -3.13
CA PRO A 89 -23.51 -1.28 -3.50
C PRO A 89 -22.95 -0.54 -2.27
N TRP A 90 -21.78 0.07 -2.41
CA TRP A 90 -21.18 0.87 -1.35
C TRP A 90 -22.06 2.10 -1.06
N PRO A 91 -22.51 2.33 0.19
CA PRO A 91 -23.49 3.36 0.49
C PRO A 91 -22.86 4.76 0.52
N ARG A 92 -23.63 5.78 0.12
CA ARG A 92 -23.20 7.18 0.09
C ARG A 92 -22.70 7.70 1.43
N ALA A 93 -23.32 7.25 2.52
CA ALA A 93 -22.93 7.59 3.87
C ALA A 93 -21.51 7.12 4.28
N ARG A 94 -20.85 6.31 3.43
CA ARG A 94 -19.48 5.78 3.63
C ARG A 94 -18.55 6.10 2.45
N PHE A 95 -18.89 7.05 1.59
CA PHE A 95 -18.09 7.36 0.39
C PHE A 95 -16.67 7.85 0.68
N ASP A 96 -16.41 8.35 1.89
CA ASP A 96 -15.09 8.73 2.41
C ASP A 96 -14.26 7.54 2.93
N GLU A 97 -14.87 6.36 3.10
CA GLU A 97 -14.17 5.12 3.45
C GLU A 97 -13.56 4.41 2.22
N PRO A 98 -12.42 3.70 2.38
CA PRO A 98 -11.83 2.91 1.31
C PRO A 98 -12.75 1.77 0.83
N SER A 99 -13.02 1.78 -0.47
CA SER A 99 -13.93 0.83 -1.14
C SER A 99 -13.49 0.45 -2.56
N VAL A 100 -12.40 1.05 -3.06
CA VAL A 100 -11.82 0.75 -4.37
C VAL A 100 -10.36 0.38 -4.21
N LEU A 101 -9.93 -0.76 -4.76
CA LEU A 101 -8.57 -1.28 -4.66
C LEU A 101 -7.92 -1.33 -6.05
N CYS A 102 -6.75 -0.72 -6.22
CA CYS A 102 -5.93 -0.93 -7.42
C CYS A 102 -5.17 -2.26 -7.31
N GLY A 103 -5.38 -3.17 -8.26
CA GLY A 103 -4.71 -4.46 -8.28
C GLY A 103 -3.18 -4.38 -8.44
N VAL A 104 -2.69 -3.42 -9.24
CA VAL A 104 -1.26 -3.23 -9.55
C VAL A 104 -0.45 -2.77 -8.34
N CYS A 105 -0.84 -1.66 -7.70
CA CYS A 105 -0.06 -1.07 -6.59
C CYS A 105 -0.64 -1.38 -5.20
N ARG A 106 -1.82 -2.00 -5.11
CA ARG A 106 -2.53 -2.33 -3.86
C ARG A 106 -2.95 -1.13 -3.01
N SER A 107 -2.93 0.08 -3.58
CA SER A 107 -3.54 1.25 -2.94
C SER A 107 -5.06 1.10 -2.89
N GLU A 108 -5.64 1.47 -1.75
CA GLU A 108 -7.09 1.57 -1.56
C GLU A 108 -7.51 3.05 -1.62
N PHE A 109 -8.68 3.31 -2.18
CA PHE A 109 -9.24 4.64 -2.41
C PHE A 109 -10.70 4.71 -1.95
N ALA A 110 -11.08 5.90 -1.47
CA ALA A 110 -12.47 6.31 -1.27
C ALA A 110 -13.15 6.58 -2.63
N VAL A 111 -14.50 6.53 -2.68
CA VAL A 111 -15.26 6.61 -3.95
C VAL A 111 -14.93 7.88 -4.75
N PRO A 112 -14.91 9.11 -4.17
CA PRO A 112 -14.54 10.31 -4.92
C PRO A 112 -13.14 10.23 -5.54
N GLY A 113 -12.17 9.70 -4.78
CA GLY A 113 -10.79 9.56 -5.25
C GLY A 113 -10.59 8.54 -6.37
N TYR A 114 -11.56 7.66 -6.62
CA TYR A 114 -11.61 6.81 -7.81
C TYR A 114 -12.33 7.51 -8.98
N LEU A 115 -13.47 8.17 -8.72
CA LEU A 115 -14.26 8.85 -9.76
C LEU A 115 -13.53 10.06 -10.36
N GLU A 116 -12.73 10.77 -9.56
CA GLU A 116 -11.94 11.93 -9.98
C GLU A 116 -10.59 11.55 -10.64
N ALA A 117 -10.30 10.25 -10.79
CA ALA A 117 -8.97 9.76 -11.13
C ALA A 117 -8.63 9.72 -12.63
N ASP A 118 -9.46 10.29 -13.50
CA ASP A 118 -9.30 10.30 -14.98
C ASP A 118 -8.98 8.90 -15.57
N TYR A 119 -9.58 7.85 -15.01
CA TYR A 119 -9.34 6.44 -15.34
C TYR A 119 -7.88 5.99 -15.17
N ARG A 120 -7.17 6.52 -14.18
CA ARG A 120 -5.79 6.19 -13.84
C ARG A 120 -5.62 6.04 -12.34
N CYS A 121 -4.73 5.16 -11.89
CA CYS A 121 -4.45 5.04 -10.46
C CYS A 121 -3.70 6.29 -9.92
N PRO A 122 -4.25 7.03 -8.95
CA PRO A 122 -3.56 8.20 -8.38
C PRO A 122 -2.22 7.90 -7.71
N SER A 123 -1.96 6.64 -7.36
CA SER A 123 -0.70 6.20 -6.74
C SER A 123 0.35 5.64 -7.70
N CYS A 124 -0.03 5.14 -8.88
CA CYS A 124 0.90 4.41 -9.77
C CYS A 124 0.70 4.62 -11.28
N ASP A 125 -0.26 5.46 -11.70
CA ASP A 125 -0.61 5.75 -13.09
C ASP A 125 -1.05 4.54 -13.94
N ALA A 126 -1.31 3.38 -13.32
CA ALA A 126 -1.92 2.24 -14.00
C ALA A 126 -3.29 2.65 -14.59
N ALA A 127 -3.52 2.34 -15.86
CA ALA A 127 -4.77 2.68 -16.53
C ALA A 127 -5.92 1.78 -16.04
N PHE A 128 -7.03 2.41 -15.66
CA PHE A 128 -8.29 1.75 -15.30
C PHE A 128 -9.21 1.64 -16.53
N ASN A 129 -10.17 0.72 -16.48
CA ASN A 129 -11.12 0.53 -17.57
C ASN A 129 -12.24 1.60 -17.50
N PRO A 130 -12.38 2.50 -18.49
CA PRO A 130 -13.47 3.46 -18.51
C PRO A 130 -14.86 2.81 -18.69
N GLY A 131 -14.91 1.57 -19.18
CA GLY A 131 -16.15 0.78 -19.25
C GLY A 131 -16.76 0.45 -17.87
N CYS A 132 -16.00 0.57 -16.78
CA CYS A 132 -16.55 0.40 -15.42
C CYS A 132 -17.60 1.48 -15.08
N ALA A 133 -17.52 2.67 -15.66
CA ALA A 133 -18.49 3.75 -15.43
C ALA A 133 -19.91 3.40 -15.90
N ALA A 134 -20.06 2.47 -16.86
CA ALA A 134 -21.36 1.98 -17.33
C ALA A 134 -22.07 1.03 -16.34
N HIS A 135 -21.44 0.73 -15.20
CA HIS A 135 -21.92 -0.18 -14.16
C HIS A 135 -21.74 0.45 -12.75
N ALA A 136 -21.58 1.77 -12.66
CA ALA A 136 -21.23 2.45 -11.41
C ALA A 136 -22.28 2.26 -10.31
N ASP A 137 -23.56 2.18 -10.69
CA ASP A 137 -24.73 1.85 -9.88
C ASP A 137 -24.67 0.47 -9.21
N LEU A 138 -23.96 -0.50 -9.82
CA LEU A 138 -23.75 -1.82 -9.25
C LEU A 138 -22.67 -1.83 -8.16
N TYR A 139 -21.83 -0.80 -8.08
CA TYR A 139 -20.73 -0.69 -7.11
C TYR A 139 -20.95 0.39 -6.06
N PHE A 140 -21.66 1.46 -6.39
CA PHE A 140 -21.87 2.64 -5.55
C PHE A 140 -23.35 3.06 -5.57
N GLU A 141 -23.89 3.43 -4.41
CA GLU A 141 -25.23 4.02 -4.30
C GLU A 141 -25.30 5.36 -5.06
N THR A 142 -26.17 5.44 -6.08
CA THR A 142 -26.46 6.66 -6.87
C THR A 142 -27.61 7.47 -6.26
N ASP A 143 -27.73 8.76 -6.62
CA ASP A 143 -28.86 9.59 -6.19
C ASP A 143 -29.98 9.39 -7.22
N ASP A 144 -31.16 8.95 -6.78
CA ASP A 144 -32.39 8.86 -7.58
C ASP A 144 -32.94 10.26 -7.98
#